data_AF-A0A0T5ZRJ8-F1
#
_entry.id   AF-A0A0T5ZRJ8-F1
#
_cell.length_a   1.000
_cell.length_b   1.000
_cell.length_c   1.000
_cell.angle_alpha   90.00
_cell.angle_beta   90.00
_cell.angle_gamma   90.00
#
_symmetry.space_group_name_H-M   'P 1'
#
loop_
_entity.id
_entity.type
_entity.pdbx_description
1 polymer ?
#
loop_
_entity_poly.entity_id
_entity_poly.type
_entity_poly.pdbx_seq_one_letter_code
_entity_poly.pdbx_strand_id
1 'polypeptide(L)'
;MKEGTEPYIRRAELYSKNPEIFAKIELTLVGLFRNDNKLKNEEVAEALELVLKTLDTEKKGILYEYRAESSVVNDVALRVLNVIREYKDMAELRRGRITLDYAKNVIEEFLKEIKFYMEIEKNPQSYLIHISRYHPERVETRQGGGSLIISS
;
A
#
# COMPACT_ATOMS: atom_id res chain seq x y z
N MET A 1 -18.27 -12.94 21.56
CA MET A 1 -16.87 -12.63 21.20
C MET A 1 -16.79 -11.14 20.90
N LYS A 2 -15.76 -10.43 21.38
CA LYS A 2 -15.65 -8.98 21.25
C LYS A 2 -15.16 -8.62 19.83
N GLU A 3 -15.93 -7.81 19.11
CA GLU A 3 -15.69 -7.35 17.71
C GLU A 3 -14.28 -6.80 17.45
N GLY A 4 -13.54 -6.41 18.48
CA GLY A 4 -12.16 -5.94 18.36
C GLY A 4 -11.07 -7.01 18.22
N THR A 5 -11.37 -8.32 18.22
CA THR A 5 -10.33 -9.37 18.19
C THR A 5 -10.12 -9.96 16.79
N GLU A 6 -11.17 -10.04 15.98
CA GLU A 6 -11.13 -10.59 14.62
C GLU A 6 -10.25 -9.79 13.63
N PRO A 7 -10.23 -8.44 13.62
CA PRO A 7 -9.40 -7.68 12.70
C PRO A 7 -7.90 -7.95 12.88
N TYR A 8 -7.45 -8.03 14.14
CA TYR A 8 -6.04 -8.26 14.46
C TYR A 8 -5.57 -9.67 14.11
N ILE A 9 -6.44 -10.68 14.27
CA ILE A 9 -6.13 -12.07 13.89
C ILE A 9 -5.94 -12.16 12.38
N ARG A 10 -6.86 -11.58 11.59
CA ARG A 10 -6.80 -11.63 10.13
C ARG A 10 -5.55 -10.93 9.58
N ARG A 11 -5.17 -9.77 10.12
CA ARG A 11 -3.91 -9.10 9.72
C ARG A 11 -2.69 -9.95 10.05
N ALA A 12 -2.62 -10.52 11.24
CA ALA A 12 -1.49 -11.36 11.65
C ALA A 12 -1.35 -12.62 10.77
N GLU A 13 -2.47 -13.24 10.40
CA GLU A 13 -2.50 -14.39 9.49
C GLU A 13 -2.00 -14.01 8.09
N LEU A 14 -2.48 -12.90 7.54
CA LEU A 14 -2.02 -12.40 6.24
C LEU A 14 -0.53 -12.05 6.30
N TYR A 15 -0.11 -11.27 7.30
CA TYR A 15 1.28 -10.90 7.50
C TYR A 15 2.21 -12.13 7.60
N SER A 16 1.77 -13.20 8.26
CA SER A 16 2.55 -14.44 8.37
C SER A 16 2.80 -15.13 7.01
N LYS A 17 1.87 -14.95 6.06
CA LYS A 17 1.93 -15.57 4.73
C LYS A 17 2.83 -14.81 3.76
N ASN A 18 2.80 -13.48 3.80
CA ASN A 18 3.72 -12.64 3.03
C ASN A 18 3.90 -11.30 3.76
N PRO A 19 4.93 -11.16 4.61
CA PRO A 19 5.18 -9.91 5.33
C PRO A 19 5.75 -8.82 4.42
N GLU A 20 6.45 -9.21 3.35
CA GLU A 20 7.17 -8.29 2.46
C GLU A 20 6.21 -7.36 1.70
N ILE A 21 5.03 -7.84 1.28
CA ILE A 21 4.05 -6.97 0.62
C ILE A 21 3.51 -5.90 1.57
N PHE A 22 3.27 -6.21 2.85
CA PHE A 22 2.84 -5.22 3.83
C PHE A 22 3.92 -4.15 4.00
N ALA A 23 5.16 -4.58 4.23
CA ALA A 23 6.29 -3.66 4.35
C ALA A 23 6.46 -2.79 3.10
N LYS A 24 6.31 -3.36 1.89
CA LYS A 24 6.46 -2.62 0.63
C LYS A 24 5.35 -1.59 0.41
N ILE A 25 4.11 -1.91 0.78
CA ILE A 25 2.99 -0.97 0.74
C ILE A 25 3.22 0.16 1.75
N GLU A 26 3.57 -0.16 2.99
CA GLU A 26 3.87 0.84 4.03
C GLU A 26 5.02 1.77 3.61
N LEU A 27 6.13 1.22 3.12
CA LEU A 27 7.26 2.01 2.60
C LEU A 27 6.84 2.92 1.45
N THR A 28 5.94 2.46 0.58
CA THR A 28 5.40 3.26 -0.53
C THR A 28 4.60 4.45 0.00
N LEU A 29 3.71 4.23 0.97
CA LEU A 29 2.90 5.29 1.59
C LEU A 29 3.78 6.27 2.37
N VAL A 30 4.76 5.77 3.13
CA VAL A 30 5.72 6.61 3.87
C VAL A 30 6.57 7.44 2.91
N GLY A 31 7.03 6.85 1.80
CA GLY A 31 7.76 7.58 0.76
C GLY A 31 6.94 8.72 0.15
N LEU A 32 5.66 8.46 -0.13
CA LEU A 32 4.73 9.49 -0.61
C LEU A 32 4.53 10.60 0.42
N PHE A 33 4.23 10.23 1.67
CA PHE A 33 4.01 11.19 2.77
C PHE A 33 5.23 12.06 3.06
N ARG A 34 6.45 11.53 2.91
CA ARG A 34 7.69 12.30 3.09
C ARG A 34 7.97 13.26 1.94
N ASN A 35 7.59 12.90 0.72
CA ASN A 35 7.75 13.74 -0.47
C ASN A 35 6.66 14.83 -0.54
N ASP A 36 5.46 14.52 -0.06
CA ASP A 36 4.34 15.46 0.08
C ASP A 36 3.80 15.42 1.51
N ASN A 37 4.26 16.37 2.31
CA ASN A 37 3.85 16.49 3.71
C ASN A 37 2.39 16.92 3.90
N LYS A 38 1.62 17.10 2.82
CA LYS A 38 0.19 17.40 2.86
C LYS A 38 -0.70 16.20 2.61
N LEU A 39 -0.14 15.05 2.25
CA LEU A 39 -0.91 13.82 2.04
C LEU A 39 -1.72 13.49 3.31
N LYS A 40 -3.02 13.25 3.13
CA LYS A 40 -3.97 12.95 4.21
C LYS A 40 -4.43 11.50 4.19
N ASN A 41 -4.87 11.03 5.35
CA ASN A 41 -5.47 9.71 5.52
C ASN A 41 -6.68 9.53 4.59
N GLU A 42 -7.50 10.57 4.39
CA GLU A 42 -8.67 10.55 3.50
C GLU A 42 -8.29 10.22 2.04
N GLU A 43 -7.24 10.85 1.52
CA GLU A 43 -6.77 10.65 0.15
C GLU A 43 -6.19 9.24 -0.05
N VAL A 44 -5.49 8.74 0.97
CA VAL A 44 -4.97 7.36 0.96
C VAL A 44 -6.11 6.36 1.06
N ALA A 45 -7.11 6.59 1.91
CA ALA A 45 -8.28 5.72 2.02
C ALA A 45 -9.05 5.64 0.70
N GLU A 46 -9.30 6.79 0.05
CA GLU A 46 -9.92 6.85 -1.27
C GLU A 46 -9.09 6.09 -2.31
N ALA A 47 -7.78 6.27 -2.31
CA ALA A 47 -6.88 5.55 -3.22
C ALA A 47 -6.97 4.03 -3.02
N LEU A 48 -6.96 3.54 -1.78
CA LEU A 48 -7.10 2.11 -1.48
C LEU A 48 -8.48 1.57 -1.92
N GLU A 49 -9.55 2.36 -1.84
CA GLU A 49 -10.85 1.99 -2.40
C GLU A 49 -10.81 1.85 -3.94
N LEU A 50 -10.10 2.74 -4.64
CA LEU A 50 -9.88 2.59 -6.09
C LEU A 50 -9.07 1.33 -6.42
N VAL A 51 -8.06 1.01 -5.62
CA VAL A 51 -7.29 -0.23 -5.75
C VAL A 51 -8.21 -1.44 -5.62
N LEU A 52 -9.07 -1.49 -4.58
CA LEU A 52 -10.02 -2.60 -4.40
C LEU A 52 -10.97 -2.75 -5.60
N LYS A 53 -11.54 -1.64 -6.08
CA LYS A 53 -12.42 -1.64 -7.27
C LYS A 53 -11.69 -2.19 -8.51
N THR A 54 -10.44 -1.77 -8.71
CA THR A 54 -9.58 -2.22 -9.82
C THR A 54 -9.31 -3.73 -9.74
N LEU A 55 -8.98 -4.25 -8.55
CA LEU A 55 -8.77 -5.68 -8.34
C LEU A 55 -10.06 -6.49 -8.52
N ASP A 56 -11.21 -5.93 -8.15
CA ASP A 56 -12.52 -6.56 -8.38
C ASP A 56 -12.87 -6.68 -9.85
N THR A 57 -12.54 -5.67 -10.67
CA THR A 57 -12.70 -5.77 -12.12
C THR A 57 -11.71 -6.75 -12.74
N GLU A 58 -10.45 -6.76 -12.28
CA GLU A 58 -9.44 -7.71 -12.77
C GLU A 58 -9.86 -9.16 -12.48
N LYS A 59 -10.43 -9.43 -11.30
CA LYS A 59 -10.98 -10.74 -10.95
C LYS A 59 -12.12 -11.19 -11.88
N LYS A 60 -12.88 -10.24 -12.44
CA LYS A 60 -13.93 -10.49 -13.44
C LYS A 60 -13.38 -10.62 -14.87
N GLY A 61 -12.06 -10.57 -15.05
CA GLY A 61 -11.41 -10.61 -16.36
C GLY A 61 -11.43 -9.28 -17.11
N ILE A 62 -11.74 -8.16 -16.42
CA ILE A 62 -11.82 -6.83 -17.01
C ILE A 62 -10.61 -6.01 -16.54
N LEU A 63 -9.74 -5.65 -17.47
CA LEU A 63 -8.61 -4.75 -17.20
C LEU A 63 -9.11 -3.31 -17.23
N TYR A 64 -9.49 -2.79 -16.06
CA TYR A 64 -9.96 -1.42 -15.89
C TYR A 64 -9.36 -0.80 -14.64
N GLU A 65 -8.67 0.33 -14.79
CA GLU A 65 -8.10 1.09 -13.68
C GLU A 65 -9.02 2.26 -13.32
N TYR A 66 -9.57 2.23 -12.10
CA TYR A 66 -10.41 3.32 -11.61
C TYR A 66 -9.57 4.55 -11.29
N ARG A 67 -10.09 5.74 -11.60
CA ARG A 67 -9.44 7.02 -11.34
C ARG A 67 -10.38 7.97 -10.59
N ALA A 68 -9.83 8.75 -9.67
CA ALA A 68 -10.47 9.89 -9.04
C ALA A 68 -10.19 11.19 -9.83
N GLU A 69 -10.87 12.27 -9.44
CA GLU A 69 -10.54 13.62 -9.94
C GLU A 69 -9.20 14.12 -9.38
N SER A 70 -8.86 13.73 -8.15
CA SER A 70 -7.61 14.10 -7.49
C SER A 70 -6.41 13.35 -8.09
N SER A 71 -5.42 14.11 -8.57
CA SER A 71 -4.16 13.56 -9.07
C SER A 71 -3.35 12.87 -7.97
N VAL A 72 -3.45 13.35 -6.71
CA VAL A 72 -2.79 12.75 -5.55
C VAL A 72 -3.36 11.37 -5.27
N VAL A 73 -4.68 11.24 -5.23
CA VAL A 73 -5.36 9.95 -5.03
C VAL A 73 -4.98 8.95 -6.13
N ASN A 74 -4.92 9.41 -7.38
CA ASN A 74 -4.53 8.58 -8.51
C ASN A 74 -3.06 8.12 -8.42
N ASP A 75 -2.12 8.98 -8.00
CA ASP A 75 -0.71 8.59 -7.84
C ASP A 75 -0.52 7.56 -6.71
N VAL A 76 -1.21 7.75 -5.58
CA VAL A 76 -1.21 6.78 -4.47
C VAL A 76 -1.75 5.42 -4.95
N ALA A 77 -2.91 5.42 -5.61
CA ALA A 77 -3.54 4.20 -6.12
C ALA A 77 -2.64 3.46 -7.11
N LEU A 78 -2.02 4.19 -8.05
CA LEU A 78 -1.10 3.64 -9.03
C LEU A 78 0.12 2.99 -8.36
N ARG A 79 0.75 3.67 -7.40
CA ARG A 79 1.94 3.14 -6.71
C ARG A 79 1.63 1.90 -5.90
N VAL A 80 0.48 1.86 -5.21
CA VAL A 80 0.04 0.67 -4.48
C VAL A 80 -0.28 -0.48 -5.45
N LEU A 81 -0.97 -0.22 -6.56
CA LEU A 81 -1.24 -1.22 -7.60
C LEU A 81 0.05 -1.79 -8.19
N ASN A 82 1.07 -0.96 -8.40
CA ASN A 82 2.36 -1.42 -8.91
C ASN A 82 3.04 -2.40 -7.95
N VAL A 83 2.97 -2.15 -6.63
CA VAL A 83 3.45 -3.12 -5.62
C VAL A 83 2.66 -4.42 -5.73
N ILE A 84 1.32 -4.37 -5.79
CA ILE A 84 0.51 -5.59 -5.92
C ILE A 84 0.88 -6.39 -7.17
N ARG A 85 1.06 -5.72 -8.30
CA ARG A 85 1.43 -6.34 -9.58
C ARG A 85 2.84 -6.95 -9.52
N GLU A 86 3.79 -6.31 -8.83
CA GLU A 86 5.12 -6.87 -8.59
C GLU A 86 5.01 -8.26 -7.94
N TYR A 87 4.26 -8.36 -6.84
CA TYR A 87 4.05 -9.62 -6.12
C TYR A 87 3.10 -10.59 -6.83
N LYS A 88 2.21 -10.12 -7.70
CA LYS A 88 1.30 -10.98 -8.47
C LYS A 88 1.93 -11.53 -9.74
N ASP A 89 2.80 -10.77 -10.42
CA ASP A 89 3.18 -11.04 -11.80
C ASP A 89 4.67 -11.41 -11.98
N MET A 90 5.54 -11.10 -11.02
CA MET A 90 6.96 -11.48 -11.14
C MET A 90 7.17 -13.00 -11.00
N ALA A 91 7.67 -13.61 -12.07
CA ALA A 91 7.97 -15.04 -12.14
C ALA A 91 9.08 -15.50 -11.17
N GLU A 92 9.94 -14.57 -10.75
CA GLU A 92 11.05 -14.81 -9.83
C GLU A 92 10.57 -15.06 -8.38
N LEU A 93 9.41 -14.50 -8.02
CA LEU A 93 8.79 -14.65 -6.71
C LEU A 93 8.04 -16.00 -6.55
N ARG A 94 8.50 -17.11 -7.16
CA ARG A 94 7.76 -18.39 -7.22
C ARG A 94 7.04 -18.82 -5.93
N ARG A 95 7.61 -18.54 -4.75
CA ARG A 95 6.98 -18.76 -3.42
C ARG A 95 6.31 -17.53 -2.79
N GLY A 96 6.69 -16.33 -3.18
CA GLY A 96 6.12 -15.06 -2.71
C GLY A 96 4.93 -14.56 -3.55
N ARG A 97 4.61 -15.25 -4.65
CA ARG A 97 3.54 -14.88 -5.57
C ARG A 97 2.19 -14.89 -4.86
N ILE A 98 1.46 -13.80 -4.97
CA ILE A 98 0.14 -13.67 -4.35
C ILE A 98 -1.00 -13.86 -5.35
N THR A 99 -2.15 -14.29 -4.85
CA THR A 99 -3.40 -14.33 -5.62
C THR A 99 -4.12 -12.98 -5.56
N LEU A 100 -5.03 -12.72 -6.49
CA LEU A 100 -5.89 -11.53 -6.43
C LEU A 100 -6.72 -11.47 -5.14
N ASP A 101 -7.25 -12.60 -4.67
CA ASP A 101 -8.00 -12.64 -3.40
C ASP A 101 -7.12 -12.29 -2.20
N TYR A 102 -5.88 -12.76 -2.19
CA TYR A 102 -4.93 -12.38 -1.16
C TYR A 102 -4.58 -10.89 -1.24
N ALA A 103 -4.33 -10.35 -2.44
CA ALA A 103 -4.08 -8.92 -2.64
C ALA A 103 -5.23 -8.06 -2.10
N LYS A 104 -6.48 -8.43 -2.42
CA LYS A 104 -7.67 -7.74 -1.90
C LYS A 104 -7.71 -7.76 -0.37
N ASN A 105 -7.48 -8.93 0.24
CA ASN A 105 -7.45 -9.05 1.71
C ASN A 105 -6.39 -8.14 2.34
N VAL A 106 -5.20 -8.04 1.74
CA VAL A 106 -4.15 -7.13 2.22
C VAL A 106 -4.63 -5.67 2.17
N ILE A 107 -5.18 -5.23 1.03
CA ILE A 107 -5.68 -3.85 0.88
C ILE A 107 -6.86 -3.55 1.80
N GLU A 108 -7.75 -4.51 2.04
CA GLU A 108 -8.83 -4.38 3.01
C GLU A 108 -8.31 -4.13 4.43
N GLU A 109 -7.22 -4.79 4.85
CA GLU A 109 -6.62 -4.55 6.17
C GLU A 109 -5.98 -3.17 6.29
N PHE A 110 -5.30 -2.69 5.24
CA PHE A 110 -4.81 -1.30 5.19
C PHE A 110 -5.96 -0.30 5.26
N LEU A 111 -7.05 -0.54 4.52
CA LEU A 111 -8.22 0.33 4.49
C LEU A 111 -8.96 0.36 5.85
N LYS A 112 -9.05 -0.78 6.54
CA LYS A 112 -9.63 -0.84 7.89
C LYS A 112 -8.78 -0.05 8.88
N GLU A 113 -7.47 -0.23 8.85
CA GLU A 113 -6.55 0.45 9.76
C GLU A 113 -6.59 1.96 9.57
N ILE A 114 -6.53 2.46 8.33
CA ILE A 114 -6.57 3.90 8.07
C ILE A 114 -7.91 4.51 8.49
N LYS A 115 -9.04 3.82 8.23
CA LYS A 115 -10.37 4.27 8.67
C LYS A 115 -10.48 4.32 10.19
N PHE A 116 -9.94 3.31 10.88
CA PHE A 116 -9.87 3.34 12.35
C PHE A 116 -9.13 4.59 12.83
N TYR A 117 -7.96 4.90 12.28
CA TYR A 117 -7.22 6.13 12.64
C TYR A 117 -7.98 7.42 12.31
N MET A 118 -8.77 7.46 11.24
CA MET A 118 -9.63 8.60 10.92
C MET A 118 -10.78 8.77 11.91
N GLU A 119 -11.30 7.67 12.47
CA GLU A 119 -12.39 7.70 13.46
C GLU A 119 -11.90 8.13 14.84
N ILE A 120 -10.73 7.65 15.27
CA ILE A 120 -10.24 7.83 16.64
C ILE A 120 -9.33 9.05 16.84
N GLU A 121 -8.71 9.57 15.77
CA GLU A 121 -7.75 10.68 15.85
C GLU A 121 -8.21 11.89 15.03
N LYS A 122 -8.09 13.10 15.59
CA LYS A 122 -8.44 14.35 14.88
C LYS A 122 -7.40 14.76 13.84
N ASN A 123 -6.17 14.26 13.94
CA ASN A 123 -5.10 14.61 13.03
C ASN A 123 -5.32 13.90 11.67
N PRO A 124 -5.50 14.63 10.55
CA PRO A 124 -5.76 14.02 9.24
C PRO A 124 -4.59 13.19 8.69
N GLN A 125 -3.45 13.15 9.38
CA GLN A 125 -2.24 12.42 8.98
C GLN A 125 -1.84 11.38 10.04
N SER A 126 -2.69 11.12 11.03
CA SER A 126 -2.40 10.25 12.18
C SER A 126 -1.86 8.87 11.79
N TYR A 127 -2.48 8.23 10.80
CA TYR A 127 -2.06 6.93 10.28
C TYR A 127 -0.68 7.00 9.61
N LEU A 128 -0.47 7.99 8.73
CA LEU A 128 0.80 8.18 8.02
C LEU A 128 1.96 8.46 8.99
N ILE A 129 1.71 9.28 10.01
CA ILE A 129 2.65 9.52 11.11
C ILE A 129 2.93 8.23 11.85
N HIS A 130 1.90 7.42 12.17
CA HIS A 130 2.06 6.15 12.85
C HIS A 130 2.97 5.19 12.07
N ILE A 131 2.65 4.90 10.81
CA ILE A 131 3.43 3.96 10.01
C ILE A 131 4.85 4.47 9.73
N SER A 132 5.05 5.78 9.63
CA SER A 132 6.38 6.36 9.40
C SER A 132 7.38 6.10 10.54
N ARG A 133 6.89 5.81 11.75
CA ARG A 133 7.73 5.48 12.92
C ARG A 133 8.39 4.11 12.80
N TYR A 134 7.79 3.19 12.05
CA TYR A 134 8.35 1.86 11.82
C TYR A 134 9.34 1.81 10.65
N HIS A 135 9.39 2.87 9.84
CA HIS A 135 10.27 2.97 8.66
C HIS A 135 11.19 4.21 8.79
N PRO A 136 12.02 4.32 9.84
CA PRO A 136 12.75 5.55 10.18
C PRO A 136 13.80 5.95 9.13
N GLU A 137 14.39 4.97 8.43
CA GLU A 137 15.26 5.22 7.30
C GLU A 137 14.52 5.98 6.20
N ARG A 138 15.14 7.04 5.65
CA ARG A 138 14.62 7.68 4.45
C ARG A 138 14.57 6.61 3.36
N VAL A 139 13.40 6.39 2.78
CA VAL A 139 13.25 5.58 1.58
C VAL A 139 14.07 6.28 0.52
N GLU A 140 15.30 5.85 0.30
CA GLU A 140 16.09 6.31 -0.83
C GLU A 140 15.27 5.98 -2.06
N THR A 141 14.73 7.01 -2.71
CA THR A 141 14.23 6.89 -4.06
C THR A 141 15.40 6.41 -4.89
N ARG A 142 15.47 5.11 -5.20
CA ARG A 142 16.31 4.59 -6.28
C ARG A 142 15.82 5.21 -7.59
N GLN A 143 16.25 6.44 -7.84
CA GLN A 143 16.22 7.10 -9.12
C GLN A 143 17.67 7.44 -9.45
N GLY A 144 18.16 6.89 -10.56
CA GLY A 144 19.43 7.29 -11.17
C GLY A 144 20.51 6.22 -11.16
N GLY A 145 20.47 5.33 -12.15
CA GLY A 145 21.69 4.73 -12.66
C GLY A 145 22.59 5.86 -13.17
N GLY A 146 23.66 6.15 -12.43
CA GLY A 146 24.67 7.14 -12.76
C GLY A 146 26.05 6.50 -12.76
N SER A 147 26.52 6.21 -13.97
CA SER A 147 27.88 5.87 -14.42
C SER A 147 28.96 5.54 -13.36
N LEU A 148 29.46 4.31 -13.41
CA LEU A 148 30.80 3.96 -12.96
C LEU A 148 31.83 4.81 -13.71
N ILE A 149 32.44 5.78 -13.04
CA ILE A 149 33.72 6.33 -13.47
C ILE A 149 34.81 5.50 -12.81
N ILE A 150 35.40 4.58 -13.57
CA ILE A 150 36.70 3.99 -13.26
C ILE A 150 37.74 4.94 -13.88
N SER A 151 38.50 5.64 -13.04
CA SER A 151 39.69 6.34 -13.48
C SER A 151 40.87 5.37 -13.43
N SER A 152 41.51 5.18 -14.59
CA SER A 152 42.80 4.50 -14.74
C SER A 152 43.96 5.36 -14.22
#